data_AF-R1GCF0-F1
#
_entry.id   AF-R1GCF0-F1
#
_cell.length_a   1.000
_cell.length_b   1.000
_cell.length_c   1.000
_cell.angle_alpha   90.00
_cell.angle_beta   90.00
_cell.angle_gamma   90.00
#
_symmetry.space_group_name_H-M   'P 1'
#
loop_
_entity.id
_entity.type
_entity.pdbx_description
1 polymer ?
#
loop_
_entity_poly.entity_id
_entity_poly.type
_entity_poly.pdbx_seq_one_letter_code
_entity_poly.pdbx_strand_id
1 'polypeptide(L)'
;MAIFAYPPPPPPPYNSSSPPSTIRSVSRSRSLNPLPVRHRNRSLSIRSNKKDGSGDSTGNSKSSSAAKHRFTMASLRGMQQPELSKRLYKLIKSENHAIGAHESAGRERASIAAQLSEWGEATGDDAVSDVSDKLGVLMAEMAEQEDGFAQGLEDYRGVLKQIRNTESSVQPSRDHKAKVADEIAKLKYKEPSNTKIVQLEQELVRAEAQSLVAEAQLTNITRQKFKEAYDIHLAAVIERAEKQALLAKHARRVLNLLDDSPIVPGESHAPFAHEHAGRDILNDAEDELRAWTPRNVEPVASNAANLGAGAMPAAGLGGGIGSSEYGGEVQQSPEVGADVHPAYRGKVRSASGSSSSDRERRERESAAGPPYPVSEAGSSAVAA
;
A
#
# COMPACT_ATOMS: atom_id res chain seq x y z
N MET A 1 39.37 -13.73 49.69
CA MET A 1 38.38 -13.72 50.78
C MET A 1 38.26 -12.31 51.33
N ALA A 2 37.17 -11.62 50.98
CA ALA A 2 36.58 -10.49 51.71
C ALA A 2 35.30 -10.11 50.93
N ILE A 3 34.15 -10.59 51.40
CA ILE A 3 32.83 -10.27 50.83
C ILE A 3 32.34 -9.01 51.56
N PHE A 4 32.32 -7.88 50.85
CA PHE A 4 31.65 -6.67 51.33
C PHE A 4 30.16 -6.76 51.02
N ALA A 5 29.35 -7.01 52.04
CA ALA A 5 27.89 -6.96 51.97
C ALA A 5 27.43 -5.50 52.14
N TYR A 6 26.73 -4.96 51.14
CA TYR A 6 26.01 -3.69 51.25
C TYR A 6 24.63 -3.93 51.89
N PRO A 7 24.16 -3.07 52.81
CA PRO A 7 22.79 -3.16 53.33
C PRO A 7 21.76 -2.59 52.33
N PRO A 8 20.51 -3.11 52.32
CA PRO A 8 19.46 -2.66 51.41
C PRO A 8 18.84 -1.30 51.82
N PRO A 9 18.30 -0.53 50.84
CA PRO A 9 17.72 0.79 51.10
C PRO A 9 16.33 0.74 51.78
N PRO A 10 15.94 1.81 52.49
CA PRO A 10 14.65 1.87 53.20
C PRO A 10 13.45 2.09 52.26
N PRO A 11 12.24 1.60 52.64
CA PRO A 11 11.03 1.74 51.83
C PRO A 11 10.44 3.17 51.87
N PRO A 12 9.69 3.57 50.82
CA PRO A 12 9.10 4.90 50.70
C PRO A 12 7.91 5.12 51.66
N PRO A 13 7.61 6.38 52.04
CA PRO A 13 6.54 6.68 52.99
C PRO A 13 5.14 6.54 52.37
N TYR A 14 4.23 5.94 53.14
CA TYR A 14 2.80 5.84 52.83
C TYR A 14 2.16 7.23 52.77
N ASN A 15 1.56 7.58 51.63
CA ASN A 15 0.71 8.76 51.51
C ASN A 15 -0.77 8.34 51.61
N SER A 16 -1.39 8.70 52.73
CA SER A 16 -2.81 8.51 53.01
C SER A 16 -3.61 9.73 52.53
N SER A 17 -4.27 9.63 51.38
CA SER A 17 -5.40 10.52 51.05
C SER A 17 -6.22 9.97 49.89
N SER A 18 -7.35 9.33 50.20
CA SER A 18 -8.49 9.23 49.28
C SER A 18 -9.51 10.32 49.64
N PRO A 19 -10.26 10.86 48.67
CA PRO A 19 -11.72 10.89 48.82
C PRO A 19 -12.44 10.64 47.46
N PRO A 20 -13.78 10.72 47.33
CA PRO A 20 -14.62 9.53 47.18
C PRO A 20 -15.33 9.44 45.82
N SER A 21 -15.88 8.25 45.56
CA SER A 21 -16.74 7.88 44.45
C SER A 21 -18.03 8.71 44.38
N THR A 22 -18.53 9.00 43.17
CA THR A 22 -19.94 8.83 42.69
C THR A 22 -20.15 9.70 41.46
N ILE A 23 -20.38 9.13 40.26
CA ILE A 23 -21.53 9.44 39.39
C ILE A 23 -21.82 8.20 38.52
N ARG A 24 -23.04 7.71 38.68
CA ARG A 24 -23.70 6.64 37.92
C ARG A 24 -24.31 7.29 36.67
N SER A 25 -23.98 6.84 35.47
CA SER A 25 -24.72 7.20 34.25
C SER A 25 -25.18 5.95 33.51
N VAL A 26 -26.44 6.00 33.11
CA VAL A 26 -27.30 4.91 32.70
C VAL A 26 -26.97 4.40 31.30
N SER A 27 -26.92 3.09 31.18
CA SER A 27 -26.88 2.31 29.96
C SER A 27 -27.96 2.74 28.97
N ARG A 28 -27.56 3.14 27.76
CA ARG A 28 -28.42 3.02 26.57
C ARG A 28 -27.95 1.81 25.78
N SER A 29 -28.61 0.70 26.04
CA SER A 29 -28.67 -0.49 25.21
C SER A 29 -29.10 -0.10 23.79
N ARG A 30 -28.20 -0.25 22.81
CA ARG A 30 -28.61 -0.38 21.41
C ARG A 30 -28.54 -1.86 21.07
N SER A 31 -29.72 -2.47 20.97
CA SER A 31 -29.89 -3.87 20.60
C SER A 31 -29.21 -4.13 19.26
N LEU A 32 -28.37 -5.16 19.22
CA LEU A 32 -27.92 -5.77 17.98
C LEU A 32 -29.13 -6.44 17.34
N ASN A 33 -29.69 -5.82 16.30
CA ASN A 33 -30.59 -6.53 15.41
C ASN A 33 -29.74 -7.46 14.52
N PRO A 34 -30.14 -8.73 14.34
CA PRO A 34 -29.47 -9.65 13.44
C PRO A 34 -29.62 -9.16 11.99
N LEU A 35 -28.51 -9.13 11.25
CA LEU A 35 -28.52 -8.80 9.83
C LEU A 35 -29.20 -9.92 9.01
N PRO A 36 -29.95 -9.58 7.95
CA PRO A 36 -30.73 -10.54 7.19
C PRO A 36 -29.82 -11.42 6.31
N VAL A 37 -30.02 -12.73 6.43
CA VAL A 37 -29.43 -13.77 5.56
C VAL A 37 -29.82 -13.49 4.12
N ARG A 38 -28.87 -13.00 3.32
CA ARG A 38 -29.00 -12.95 1.87
C ARG A 38 -28.65 -14.32 1.29
N HIS A 39 -29.69 -15.09 1.01
CA HIS A 39 -29.63 -16.23 0.10
C HIS A 39 -28.98 -15.81 -1.23
N ARG A 40 -27.79 -16.33 -1.53
CA ARG A 40 -27.21 -16.30 -2.88
C ARG A 40 -27.03 -17.72 -3.37
N ASN A 41 -27.87 -18.06 -4.34
CA ASN A 41 -27.90 -19.33 -5.04
C ASN A 41 -26.54 -19.63 -5.69
N ARG A 42 -25.96 -20.77 -5.31
CA ARG A 42 -24.89 -21.47 -6.05
C ARG A 42 -25.39 -21.79 -7.46
N SER A 43 -24.68 -21.32 -8.49
CA SER A 43 -24.75 -21.93 -9.83
C SER A 43 -23.41 -22.59 -10.13
N LEU A 44 -23.37 -23.90 -9.92
CA LEU A 44 -22.30 -24.81 -10.31
C LEU A 44 -22.18 -24.83 -11.84
N SER A 45 -21.06 -24.36 -12.41
CA SER A 45 -20.79 -24.54 -13.84
C SER A 45 -20.04 -25.85 -14.07
N ILE A 46 -20.80 -26.94 -14.22
CA ILE A 46 -20.30 -28.19 -14.80
C ILE A 46 -20.51 -28.06 -16.31
N ARG A 47 -19.43 -27.80 -17.06
CA ARG A 47 -19.47 -27.86 -18.53
C ARG A 47 -19.38 -29.32 -18.97
N SER A 48 -20.54 -29.94 -19.14
CA SER A 48 -20.71 -31.12 -19.99
C SER A 48 -20.65 -30.68 -21.45
N ASN A 49 -19.76 -31.27 -22.24
CA ASN A 49 -19.92 -31.29 -23.69
C ASN A 49 -19.73 -32.73 -24.18
N LYS A 50 -20.82 -33.33 -24.63
CA LYS A 50 -20.86 -34.64 -25.28
C LYS A 50 -21.18 -34.41 -26.75
N LYS A 51 -20.33 -34.92 -27.66
CA LYS A 51 -20.80 -35.49 -28.92
C LYS A 51 -19.80 -36.51 -29.46
N ASP A 52 -20.36 -37.66 -29.78
CA ASP A 52 -19.74 -38.90 -30.24
C ASP A 52 -19.15 -38.83 -31.66
N GLY A 53 -18.18 -39.70 -31.95
CA GLY A 53 -17.68 -39.96 -33.31
C GLY A 53 -16.48 -40.92 -33.33
N SER A 54 -16.74 -42.18 -33.65
CA SER A 54 -15.78 -43.29 -33.82
C SER A 54 -14.77 -43.09 -34.96
N GLY A 55 -13.58 -43.69 -34.87
CA GLY A 55 -12.77 -43.99 -36.05
C GLY A 55 -11.27 -44.15 -35.80
N ASP A 56 -10.75 -45.29 -36.22
CA ASP A 56 -9.41 -45.87 -36.04
C ASP A 56 -8.27 -45.21 -36.84
N SER A 57 -7.04 -45.57 -36.45
CA SER A 57 -5.79 -45.68 -37.24
C SER A 57 -4.75 -44.55 -37.22
N THR A 58 -3.58 -44.92 -36.69
CA THR A 58 -2.23 -44.86 -37.32
C THR A 58 -1.71 -43.52 -37.86
N GLY A 59 -0.57 -43.04 -37.33
CA GLY A 59 0.34 -42.19 -38.11
C GLY A 59 1.18 -41.16 -37.36
N ASN A 60 2.41 -41.56 -37.04
CA ASN A 60 3.63 -40.77 -36.82
C ASN A 60 3.66 -39.34 -37.45
N SER A 61 3.98 -38.30 -36.67
CA SER A 61 4.95 -37.27 -37.09
C SER A 61 5.40 -36.35 -35.93
N LYS A 62 6.71 -36.06 -35.96
CA LYS A 62 7.46 -35.13 -35.12
C LYS A 62 6.97 -33.69 -35.28
N SER A 63 6.87 -32.93 -34.18
CA SER A 63 7.49 -31.60 -34.09
C SER A 63 7.43 -31.04 -32.67
N SER A 64 8.60 -30.61 -32.20
CA SER A 64 8.79 -29.80 -31.00
C SER A 64 7.96 -28.52 -31.07
N SER A 65 7.17 -28.21 -30.04
CA SER A 65 6.70 -26.85 -29.81
C SER A 65 7.01 -26.42 -28.38
N ALA A 66 8.21 -25.85 -28.26
CA ALA A 66 8.59 -25.01 -27.14
C ALA A 66 7.52 -23.94 -26.90
N ALA A 67 7.22 -23.69 -25.62
CA ALA A 67 6.33 -22.65 -25.16
C ALA A 67 6.68 -21.32 -25.82
N LYS A 68 5.83 -20.84 -26.74
CA LYS A 68 5.98 -19.52 -27.36
C LYS A 68 5.70 -18.47 -26.29
N HIS A 69 6.77 -17.94 -25.70
CA HIS A 69 6.74 -16.71 -24.91
C HIS A 69 6.15 -15.59 -25.77
N ARG A 70 4.93 -15.17 -25.42
CA ARG A 70 4.26 -14.03 -26.04
C ARG A 70 4.98 -12.77 -25.59
N PHE A 71 5.92 -12.28 -26.40
CA PHE A 71 6.53 -10.96 -26.22
C PHE A 71 5.44 -9.90 -26.38
N THR A 72 4.90 -9.40 -25.26
CA THR A 72 4.00 -8.26 -25.28
C THR A 72 4.81 -6.98 -25.51
N MET A 73 4.28 -6.01 -26.27
CA MET A 73 4.90 -4.69 -26.48
C MET A 73 5.20 -3.93 -25.16
N ALA A 74 4.58 -4.32 -24.05
CA ALA A 74 4.93 -3.84 -22.71
C ALA A 74 6.37 -4.21 -22.29
N SER A 75 6.95 -5.28 -22.83
CA SER A 75 8.33 -5.70 -22.54
C SER A 75 9.38 -4.86 -23.28
N LEU A 76 9.04 -4.33 -24.47
CA LEU A 76 9.92 -3.45 -25.25
C LEU A 76 10.02 -2.03 -24.66
N ARG A 77 8.95 -1.56 -24.00
CA ARG A 77 8.95 -0.25 -23.32
C ARG A 77 9.87 -0.20 -22.09
N GLY A 78 10.29 -1.35 -21.56
CA GLY A 78 11.32 -1.45 -20.51
C GLY A 78 12.76 -1.41 -21.04
N MET A 79 12.97 -1.62 -22.35
CA MET A 79 14.30 -1.65 -22.96
C MET A 79 14.83 -0.24 -23.28
N GLN A 80 13.92 0.71 -23.48
CA GLN A 80 14.17 2.15 -23.71
C GLN A 80 14.22 2.98 -22.41
N GLN A 81 14.55 2.35 -21.29
CA GLN A 81 14.86 3.12 -20.08
C GLN A 81 16.33 3.56 -20.12
N PRO A 82 16.65 4.78 -19.67
CA PRO A 82 18.04 5.18 -19.44
C PRO A 82 18.75 4.18 -18.53
N GLU A 83 20.04 3.94 -18.75
CA GLU A 83 20.79 2.86 -18.09
C GLU A 83 20.70 2.93 -16.56
N LEU A 84 20.76 4.14 -16.00
CA LEU A 84 20.71 4.39 -14.57
C LEU A 84 19.37 3.96 -13.93
N SER A 85 18.23 4.21 -14.59
CA SER A 85 16.90 3.91 -14.02
C SER A 85 16.49 2.44 -14.18
N LYS A 86 17.19 1.65 -15.01
CA LYS A 86 16.85 0.24 -15.27
C LYS A 86 16.87 -0.62 -14.01
N ARG A 87 17.82 -0.37 -13.11
CA ARG A 87 17.99 -1.17 -11.88
C ARG A 87 16.84 -0.90 -10.91
N LEU A 88 16.56 0.37 -10.64
CA LEU A 88 15.46 0.76 -9.78
C LEU A 88 14.09 0.40 -10.37
N TYR A 89 13.94 0.48 -11.70
CA TYR A 89 12.74 -0.02 -12.38
C TYR A 89 12.51 -1.52 -12.12
N LYS A 90 13.57 -2.34 -12.20
CA LYS A 90 13.47 -3.78 -11.87
C LYS A 90 13.06 -3.99 -10.42
N LEU A 91 13.65 -3.24 -9.48
CA LEU A 91 13.26 -3.29 -8.06
C LEU A 91 11.77 -2.96 -7.87
N ILE A 92 11.31 -1.80 -8.38
CA ILE A 92 9.90 -1.38 -8.31
C ILE A 92 8.96 -2.42 -8.94
N LYS A 93 9.41 -3.11 -10.00
CA LYS A 93 8.65 -4.18 -10.61
C LYS A 93 8.57 -5.39 -9.68
N SER A 94 9.67 -5.83 -9.09
CA SER A 94 9.68 -6.94 -8.13
C SER A 94 8.81 -6.66 -6.91
N GLU A 95 8.87 -5.45 -6.34
CA GLU A 95 8.00 -5.02 -5.23
C GLU A 95 6.52 -5.16 -5.57
N ASN A 96 6.11 -4.86 -6.80
CA ASN A 96 4.72 -5.05 -7.24
C ASN A 96 4.27 -6.52 -7.19
N HIS A 97 5.19 -7.47 -7.39
CA HIS A 97 4.86 -8.89 -7.30
C HIS A 97 4.72 -9.31 -5.83
N ALA A 98 5.59 -8.78 -4.96
CA ALA A 98 5.49 -9.00 -3.51
C ALA A 98 4.16 -8.45 -2.95
N ILE A 99 3.77 -7.23 -3.33
CA ILE A 99 2.47 -6.64 -2.95
C ILE A 99 1.31 -7.57 -3.36
N GLY A 100 1.27 -8.00 -4.61
CA GLY A 100 0.23 -8.90 -5.09
C GLY A 100 0.21 -10.27 -4.38
N ALA A 101 1.37 -10.74 -3.89
CA ALA A 101 1.45 -11.95 -3.07
C ALA A 101 0.84 -11.74 -1.68
N HIS A 102 1.06 -10.58 -1.04
CA HIS A 102 0.44 -10.24 0.25
C HIS A 102 -1.08 -10.06 0.14
N GLU A 103 -1.57 -9.35 -0.89
CA GLU A 103 -3.02 -9.24 -1.16
C GLU A 103 -3.66 -10.62 -1.39
N SER A 104 -2.95 -11.52 -2.09
CA SER A 104 -3.44 -12.88 -2.32
C SER A 104 -3.46 -13.68 -1.00
N ALA A 105 -2.42 -13.56 -0.19
CA ALA A 105 -2.36 -14.22 1.12
C ALA A 105 -3.48 -13.73 2.06
N GLY A 106 -3.82 -12.44 2.05
CA GLY A 106 -4.97 -11.88 2.76
C GLY A 106 -6.28 -12.55 2.33
N ARG A 107 -6.59 -12.54 1.03
CA ARG A 107 -7.80 -13.17 0.48
C ARG A 107 -7.91 -14.66 0.81
N GLU A 108 -6.82 -15.41 0.64
CA GLU A 108 -6.81 -16.85 0.96
C GLU A 108 -7.01 -17.07 2.46
N ARG A 109 -6.41 -16.25 3.33
CA ARG A 109 -6.61 -16.36 4.78
C ARG A 109 -8.05 -16.07 5.19
N ALA A 110 -8.72 -15.09 4.59
CA ALA A 110 -10.13 -14.81 4.83
C ALA A 110 -11.03 -15.98 4.38
N SER A 111 -10.70 -16.61 3.24
CA SER A 111 -11.39 -17.82 2.76
C SER A 111 -11.21 -19.00 3.73
N ILE A 112 -9.98 -19.23 4.21
CA ILE A 112 -9.67 -20.27 5.20
C ILE A 112 -10.43 -20.03 6.51
N ALA A 113 -10.51 -18.77 6.96
CA ALA A 113 -11.27 -18.40 8.15
C ALA A 113 -12.75 -18.79 8.04
N ALA A 114 -13.39 -18.50 6.90
CA ALA A 114 -14.78 -18.89 6.66
C ALA A 114 -14.96 -20.42 6.61
N GLN A 115 -14.03 -21.14 5.95
CA GLN A 115 -14.06 -22.60 5.89
C GLN A 115 -13.88 -23.24 7.27
N LEU A 116 -13.08 -22.66 8.15
CA LEU A 116 -12.88 -23.14 9.52
C LEU A 116 -14.19 -23.09 10.31
N SER A 117 -14.91 -21.96 10.25
CA SER A 117 -16.19 -21.80 10.94
C SER A 117 -17.27 -22.72 10.35
N GLU A 118 -17.36 -22.84 9.02
CA GLU A 118 -18.29 -23.77 8.35
C GLU A 118 -18.02 -25.23 8.74
N TRP A 119 -16.74 -25.63 8.77
CA TRP A 119 -16.36 -26.98 9.18
C TRP A 119 -16.71 -27.25 10.64
N GLY A 120 -16.44 -26.31 11.55
CA GLY A 120 -16.73 -26.48 12.96
C GLY A 120 -18.21 -26.64 13.24
N GLU A 121 -19.07 -25.87 12.58
CA GLU A 121 -20.53 -26.05 12.66
C GLU A 121 -20.96 -27.45 12.20
N ALA A 122 -20.35 -27.97 11.13
CA ALA A 122 -20.67 -29.29 10.59
C ALA A 122 -20.24 -30.47 11.48
N THR A 123 -19.42 -30.24 12.52
CA THR A 123 -19.02 -31.30 13.47
C THR A 123 -20.17 -31.75 14.37
N GLY A 124 -21.17 -30.88 14.61
CA GLY A 124 -22.23 -31.13 15.59
C GLY A 124 -21.76 -31.10 17.04
N ASP A 125 -20.53 -30.65 17.31
CA ASP A 125 -19.97 -30.42 18.64
C ASP A 125 -20.04 -28.92 18.96
N ASP A 126 -20.84 -28.56 19.96
CA ASP A 126 -21.09 -27.17 20.36
C ASP A 126 -19.79 -26.44 20.75
N ALA A 127 -18.84 -27.13 21.41
CA ALA A 127 -17.58 -26.54 21.83
C ALA A 127 -16.66 -26.27 20.63
N VAL A 128 -16.53 -27.26 19.73
CA VAL A 128 -15.72 -27.10 18.50
C VAL A 128 -16.34 -26.04 17.59
N SER A 129 -17.67 -26.02 17.47
CA SER A 129 -18.42 -25.02 16.70
C SER A 129 -18.13 -23.60 17.20
N ASP A 130 -18.31 -23.33 18.51
CA ASP A 130 -18.08 -21.97 19.03
C ASP A 130 -16.60 -21.56 18.95
N VAL A 131 -15.66 -22.45 19.31
CA VAL A 131 -14.21 -22.19 19.25
C VAL A 131 -13.75 -21.89 17.82
N SER A 132 -14.21 -22.67 16.84
CA SER A 132 -13.87 -22.48 15.43
C SER A 132 -14.45 -21.20 14.83
N ASP A 133 -15.66 -20.79 15.26
CA ASP A 133 -16.26 -19.50 14.90
C ASP A 133 -15.41 -18.33 15.41
N LYS A 134 -15.02 -18.33 16.69
CA LYS A 134 -14.18 -17.26 17.25
C LYS A 134 -12.77 -17.25 16.64
N LEU A 135 -12.19 -18.42 16.35
CA LEU A 135 -10.93 -18.50 15.61
C LEU A 135 -11.07 -17.96 14.19
N GLY A 136 -12.18 -18.24 13.51
CA GLY A 136 -12.51 -17.68 12.21
C GLY A 136 -12.51 -16.16 12.23
N VAL A 137 -13.16 -15.54 13.22
CA VAL A 137 -13.16 -14.07 13.38
C VAL A 137 -11.74 -13.52 13.53
N LEU A 138 -10.91 -14.11 14.40
CA LEU A 138 -9.53 -13.65 14.61
C LEU A 138 -8.65 -13.87 13.36
N MET A 139 -8.84 -14.97 12.64
CA MET A 139 -8.12 -15.24 11.39
C MET A 139 -8.54 -14.31 10.25
N ALA A 140 -9.82 -13.94 10.18
CA ALA A 140 -10.31 -12.92 9.24
C ALA A 140 -9.69 -11.55 9.55
N GLU A 141 -9.60 -11.17 10.84
CA GLU A 141 -8.91 -9.94 11.22
C GLU A 141 -7.41 -9.99 10.87
N MET A 142 -6.74 -11.15 11.02
CA MET A 142 -5.36 -11.33 10.54
C MET A 142 -5.22 -11.17 9.02
N ALA A 143 -6.28 -11.45 8.24
CA ALA A 143 -6.31 -11.22 6.81
C ALA A 143 -6.41 -9.72 6.47
N GLU A 144 -7.26 -8.97 7.18
CA GLU A 144 -7.35 -7.51 7.05
C GLU A 144 -6.00 -6.81 7.35
N GLN A 145 -5.22 -7.34 8.30
CA GLN A 145 -3.86 -6.84 8.55
C GLN A 145 -2.88 -7.08 7.38
N GLU A 146 -3.07 -8.11 6.55
CA GLU A 146 -2.27 -8.31 5.33
C GLU A 146 -2.63 -7.27 4.25
N ASP A 147 -3.91 -6.94 4.10
CA ASP A 147 -4.36 -5.91 3.15
C ASP A 147 -3.85 -4.51 3.57
N GLY A 148 -3.90 -4.19 4.87
CA GLY A 148 -3.29 -2.97 5.40
C GLY A 148 -1.80 -2.87 5.13
N PHE A 149 -1.06 -3.98 5.26
CA PHE A 149 0.36 -4.04 4.95
C PHE A 149 0.65 -3.88 3.45
N ALA A 150 -0.12 -4.55 2.58
CA ALA A 150 -0.01 -4.41 1.14
C ALA A 150 -0.18 -2.94 0.69
N GLN A 151 -1.10 -2.20 1.31
CA GLN A 151 -1.25 -0.76 1.06
C GLN A 151 -0.01 0.03 1.49
N GLY A 152 0.57 -0.26 2.66
CA GLY A 152 1.81 0.39 3.11
C GLY A 152 3.00 0.13 2.18
N LEU A 153 3.08 -1.08 1.61
CA LEU A 153 4.08 -1.40 0.59
C LEU A 153 3.85 -0.64 -0.73
N GLU A 154 2.61 -0.39 -1.15
CA GLU A 154 2.34 0.45 -2.34
C GLU A 154 2.70 1.92 -2.09
N ASP A 155 2.49 2.44 -0.88
CA ASP A 155 2.91 3.80 -0.49
C ASP A 155 4.45 3.95 -0.57
N TYR A 156 5.19 3.01 0.04
CA TYR A 156 6.65 2.88 -0.10
C TYR A 156 7.10 2.84 -1.56
N ARG A 157 6.45 1.99 -2.35
CA ARG A 157 6.75 1.82 -3.78
C ARG A 157 6.46 3.09 -4.58
N GLY A 158 5.45 3.87 -4.17
CA GLY A 158 5.16 5.20 -4.67
C GLY A 158 6.36 6.15 -4.53
N VAL A 159 7.03 6.13 -3.39
CA VAL A 159 8.24 6.95 -3.14
C VAL A 159 9.42 6.49 -4.02
N LEU A 160 9.64 5.18 -4.19
CA LEU A 160 10.67 4.67 -5.10
C LEU A 160 10.46 5.11 -6.56
N LYS A 161 9.20 5.18 -7.01
CA LYS A 161 8.89 5.70 -8.36
C LYS A 161 9.36 7.16 -8.52
N GLN A 162 9.32 7.98 -7.47
CA GLN A 162 9.81 9.36 -7.50
C GLN A 162 11.33 9.43 -7.71
N ILE A 163 12.10 8.55 -7.05
CA ILE A 163 13.55 8.44 -7.27
C ILE A 163 13.82 8.09 -8.73
N ARG A 164 13.19 7.04 -9.25
CA ARG A 164 13.36 6.61 -10.66
C ARG A 164 13.00 7.71 -11.66
N ASN A 165 11.95 8.49 -11.38
CA ASN A 165 11.56 9.60 -12.25
C ASN A 165 12.63 10.69 -12.26
N THR A 166 13.22 10.99 -11.11
CA THR A 166 14.33 11.94 -10.97
C THR A 166 15.59 11.45 -11.70
N GLU A 167 15.91 10.16 -11.56
CA GLU A 167 16.99 9.51 -12.32
C GLU A 167 16.80 9.65 -13.83
N SER A 168 15.56 9.52 -14.29
CA SER A 168 15.19 9.64 -15.71
C SER A 168 15.27 11.08 -16.21
N SER A 169 14.88 12.07 -15.39
CA SER A 169 14.89 13.49 -15.77
C SER A 169 16.29 14.09 -15.86
N VAL A 170 17.30 13.47 -15.26
CA VAL A 170 18.70 13.93 -15.33
C VAL A 170 19.38 13.50 -16.64
N GLN A 171 18.85 12.49 -17.32
CA GLN A 171 19.48 11.89 -18.51
C GLN A 171 19.62 12.86 -19.68
N PRO A 172 18.62 13.70 -20.02
CA PRO A 172 18.78 14.70 -21.06
C PRO A 172 19.96 15.65 -20.83
N SER A 173 20.27 16.00 -19.57
CA SER A 173 21.42 16.84 -19.24
C SER A 173 22.75 16.12 -19.51
N ARG A 174 22.83 14.82 -19.19
CA ARG A 174 24.01 13.98 -19.49
C ARG A 174 24.22 13.81 -20.98
N ASP A 175 23.14 13.49 -21.71
CA ASP A 175 23.15 13.27 -23.15
C ASP A 175 23.54 14.56 -23.89
N HIS A 176 23.04 15.72 -23.45
CA HIS A 176 23.41 17.01 -24.01
C HIS A 176 24.90 17.32 -23.82
N LYS A 177 25.44 17.14 -22.61
CA LYS A 177 26.87 17.32 -22.34
C LYS A 177 27.75 16.41 -23.20
N ALA A 178 27.40 15.12 -23.28
CA ALA A 178 28.14 14.16 -24.10
C ALA A 178 28.10 14.53 -25.58
N LYS A 179 26.95 14.95 -26.10
CA LYS A 179 26.79 15.38 -27.49
C LYS A 179 27.67 16.59 -27.83
N VAL A 180 27.69 17.62 -26.97
CA VAL A 180 28.53 18.81 -27.18
C VAL A 180 30.02 18.42 -27.16
N ALA A 181 30.44 17.55 -26.23
CA ALA A 181 31.81 17.06 -26.16
C ALA A 181 32.22 16.27 -27.42
N ASP A 182 31.35 15.41 -27.94
CA ASP A 182 31.58 14.64 -29.16
C ASP A 182 31.68 15.54 -30.41
N GLU A 183 30.84 16.58 -30.49
CA GLU A 183 30.89 17.58 -31.57
C GLU A 183 32.20 18.37 -31.56
N ILE A 184 32.70 18.75 -30.38
CA ILE A 184 34.02 19.37 -30.21
C ILE A 184 35.13 18.43 -30.67
N ALA A 185 35.13 17.18 -30.21
CA ALA A 185 36.16 16.20 -30.56
C ALA A 185 36.19 15.94 -32.08
N LYS A 186 35.02 15.83 -32.70
CA LYS A 186 34.88 15.65 -34.15
C LYS A 186 35.42 16.85 -34.93
N LEU A 187 35.10 18.08 -34.51
CA LEU A 187 35.59 19.30 -35.18
C LEU A 187 37.09 19.49 -34.96
N LYS A 188 37.62 19.24 -33.77
CA LYS A 188 39.07 19.28 -33.50
C LYS A 188 39.86 18.29 -34.37
N TYR A 189 39.29 17.12 -34.66
CA TYR A 189 39.93 16.13 -35.52
C TYR A 189 39.84 16.47 -37.02
N LYS A 190 38.68 16.92 -37.50
CA LYS A 190 38.44 17.14 -38.95
C LYS A 190 38.79 18.54 -39.44
N GLU A 191 38.52 19.57 -38.64
CA GLU A 191 38.58 20.98 -39.02
C GLU A 191 39.09 21.84 -37.84
N PRO A 192 40.37 21.72 -37.46
CA PRO A 192 40.91 22.34 -36.25
C PRO A 192 40.89 23.89 -36.27
N SER A 193 40.79 24.51 -37.44
CA SER A 193 40.69 25.97 -37.60
C SER A 193 39.25 26.50 -37.59
N ASN A 194 38.25 25.63 -37.38
CA ASN A 194 36.84 26.03 -37.39
C ASN A 194 36.50 26.89 -36.17
N THR A 195 36.01 28.12 -36.40
CA THR A 195 35.66 29.09 -35.36
C THR A 195 34.53 28.63 -34.44
N LYS A 196 33.72 27.65 -34.87
CA LYS A 196 32.66 27.04 -34.06
C LYS A 196 33.20 26.26 -32.85
N ILE A 197 34.48 25.86 -32.85
CA ILE A 197 35.09 25.14 -31.72
C ILE A 197 35.01 25.98 -30.44
N VAL A 198 35.32 27.27 -30.51
CA VAL A 198 35.28 28.18 -29.35
C VAL A 198 33.86 28.34 -28.80
N GLN A 199 32.86 28.39 -29.69
CA GLN A 199 31.45 28.48 -29.31
C GLN A 199 30.98 27.20 -28.59
N LEU A 200 31.32 26.03 -29.14
CA LEU A 200 30.99 24.74 -28.52
C LEU A 200 31.72 24.53 -27.20
N GLU A 201 32.96 25.02 -27.05
CA GLU A 201 33.68 24.98 -25.78
C GLU A 201 32.98 25.81 -24.69
N GLN A 202 32.46 26.99 -25.03
CA GLN A 202 31.64 27.77 -24.10
C GLN A 202 30.31 27.08 -23.79
N GLU A 203 29.67 26.47 -24.78
CA GLU A 203 28.47 25.65 -24.59
C GLU A 203 28.75 24.44 -23.69
N LEU A 204 29.89 23.78 -23.83
CA LEU A 204 30.30 22.67 -22.98
C LEU A 204 30.43 23.10 -21.53
N VAL A 205 31.06 24.24 -21.24
CA VAL A 205 31.16 24.78 -19.88
C VAL A 205 29.76 25.02 -19.28
N ARG A 206 28.83 25.54 -20.09
CA ARG A 206 27.43 25.71 -19.65
C ARG A 206 26.73 24.37 -19.39
N ALA A 207 26.89 23.39 -20.29
CA ALA A 207 26.31 22.06 -20.15
C ALA A 207 26.89 21.31 -18.94
N GLU A 208 28.18 21.49 -18.64
CA GLU A 208 28.84 20.95 -17.45
C GLU A 208 28.26 21.54 -16.17
N ALA A 209 28.08 22.87 -16.10
CA ALA A 209 27.46 23.51 -14.94
C ALA A 209 26.03 23.00 -14.70
N GLN A 210 25.22 22.87 -15.76
CA GLN A 210 23.87 22.31 -15.67
C GLN A 210 23.89 20.85 -15.22
N SER A 211 24.81 20.04 -15.77
CA SER A 211 24.99 18.64 -15.37
C SER A 211 25.37 18.54 -13.89
N LEU A 212 26.27 19.39 -13.38
CA LEU A 212 26.64 19.40 -11.96
C LEU A 212 25.45 19.69 -11.04
N VAL A 213 24.62 20.68 -11.39
CA VAL A 213 23.40 20.98 -10.62
C VAL A 213 22.44 19.79 -10.66
N ALA A 214 22.17 19.22 -11.84
CA ALA A 214 21.26 18.09 -11.97
C ALA A 214 21.73 16.84 -11.19
N GLU A 215 23.03 16.53 -11.19
CA GLU A 215 23.59 15.44 -10.39
C GLU A 215 23.50 15.68 -8.88
N ALA A 216 23.73 16.92 -8.44
CA ALA A 216 23.58 17.30 -7.03
C ALA A 216 22.12 17.13 -6.56
N GLN A 217 21.17 17.60 -7.37
CA GLN A 217 19.74 17.45 -7.11
C GLN A 217 19.34 15.96 -7.07
N LEU A 218 19.81 15.16 -8.03
CA LEU A 218 19.57 13.72 -8.05
C LEU A 218 20.05 13.07 -6.76
N THR A 219 21.27 13.41 -6.32
CA THR A 219 21.86 12.86 -5.09
C THR A 219 21.04 13.22 -3.85
N ASN A 220 20.62 14.49 -3.73
CA ASN A 220 19.87 14.98 -2.58
C ASN A 220 18.46 14.37 -2.52
N ILE A 221 17.74 14.36 -3.64
CA ILE A 221 16.42 13.74 -3.76
C ILE A 221 16.50 12.24 -3.48
N THR A 222 17.50 11.55 -4.04
CA THR A 222 17.67 10.11 -3.81
C THR A 222 17.87 9.82 -2.33
N ARG A 223 18.73 10.56 -1.61
CA ARG A 223 18.92 10.34 -0.16
C ARG A 223 17.65 10.62 0.64
N GLN A 224 16.98 11.74 0.35
CA GLN A 224 15.73 12.11 1.04
C GLN A 224 14.66 11.04 0.83
N LYS A 225 14.38 10.69 -0.43
CA LYS A 225 13.30 9.79 -0.79
C LYS A 225 13.60 8.34 -0.45
N PHE A 226 14.87 7.93 -0.49
CA PHE A 226 15.26 6.60 -0.01
C PHE A 226 14.96 6.45 1.49
N LYS A 227 15.29 7.46 2.29
CA LYS A 227 15.03 7.47 3.73
C LYS A 227 13.52 7.46 4.03
N GLU A 228 12.75 8.32 3.34
CA GLU A 228 11.29 8.37 3.44
C GLU A 228 10.64 7.04 3.05
N ALA A 229 11.07 6.44 1.94
CA ALA A 229 10.54 5.17 1.44
C ALA A 229 10.71 4.07 2.50
N TYR A 230 11.92 3.86 3.01
CA TYR A 230 12.17 2.78 3.94
C TYR A 230 11.61 3.02 5.35
N ASP A 231 11.41 4.28 5.76
CA ASP A 231 10.64 4.57 6.99
C ASP A 231 9.19 4.08 6.85
N ILE A 232 8.52 4.39 5.74
CA ILE A 232 7.16 3.88 5.45
C ILE A 232 7.13 2.34 5.43
N HIS A 233 8.07 1.72 4.70
CA HIS A 233 8.14 0.27 4.59
C HIS A 233 8.30 -0.39 5.96
N LEU A 234 9.28 0.05 6.75
CA LEU A 234 9.58 -0.55 8.04
C LEU A 234 8.48 -0.28 9.07
N ALA A 235 7.87 0.91 9.06
CA ALA A 235 6.70 1.19 9.89
C ALA A 235 5.54 0.23 9.58
N ALA A 236 5.25 -0.02 8.30
CA ALA A 236 4.22 -0.97 7.89
C ALA A 236 4.55 -2.42 8.32
N VAL A 237 5.82 -2.83 8.26
CA VAL A 237 6.28 -4.14 8.74
C VAL A 237 6.06 -4.27 10.25
N ILE A 238 6.44 -3.26 11.03
CA ILE A 238 6.30 -3.27 12.49
C ILE A 238 4.81 -3.32 12.87
N GLU A 239 3.98 -2.46 12.29
CA GLU A 239 2.54 -2.45 12.52
C GLU A 239 1.91 -3.82 12.27
N ARG A 240 2.17 -4.41 11.10
CA ARG A 240 1.67 -5.75 10.75
C ARG A 240 2.12 -6.80 11.76
N ALA A 241 3.41 -6.82 12.11
CA ALA A 241 3.97 -7.83 13.00
C ALA A 241 3.37 -7.76 14.41
N GLU A 242 3.26 -6.55 14.97
CA GLU A 242 2.73 -6.35 16.31
C GLU A 242 1.24 -6.69 16.40
N LYS A 243 0.44 -6.25 15.43
CA LYS A 243 -1.00 -6.55 15.38
C LYS A 243 -1.27 -8.04 15.15
N GLN A 244 -0.50 -8.71 14.28
CA GLN A 244 -0.62 -10.16 14.11
C GLN A 244 -0.20 -10.93 15.36
N ALA A 245 0.85 -10.49 16.07
CA ALA A 245 1.26 -11.12 17.31
C ALA A 245 0.18 -11.00 18.40
N LEU A 246 -0.50 -9.86 18.49
CA LEU A 246 -1.64 -9.64 19.38
C LEU A 246 -2.80 -10.58 19.05
N LEU A 247 -3.23 -10.62 17.79
CA LEU A 247 -4.32 -11.51 17.34
C LEU A 247 -4.01 -12.99 17.61
N ALA A 248 -2.77 -13.42 17.32
CA ALA A 248 -2.33 -14.78 17.58
C ALA A 248 -2.36 -15.14 19.08
N LYS A 249 -2.04 -14.20 19.98
CA LYS A 249 -2.13 -14.42 21.43
C LYS A 249 -3.58 -14.65 21.86
N HIS A 250 -4.52 -13.85 21.37
CA HIS A 250 -5.95 -14.03 21.67
C HIS A 250 -6.51 -15.31 21.05
N ALA A 251 -6.09 -15.68 19.83
CA ALA A 251 -6.47 -16.96 19.23
C ALA A 251 -6.02 -18.16 20.08
N ARG A 252 -4.84 -18.08 20.69
CA ARG A 252 -4.39 -19.10 21.66
C ARG A 252 -5.20 -19.09 22.96
N ARG A 253 -5.71 -17.94 23.41
CA ARG A 253 -6.64 -17.88 24.56
C ARG A 253 -7.96 -18.57 24.23
N VAL A 254 -8.48 -18.40 23.02
CA VAL A 254 -9.70 -19.09 22.55
C VAL A 254 -9.51 -20.61 22.58
N LEU A 255 -8.35 -21.12 22.17
CA LEU A 255 -8.07 -22.56 22.21
C LEU A 255 -8.15 -23.15 23.64
N ASN A 256 -7.82 -22.39 24.68
CA ASN A 256 -7.92 -22.85 26.06
C ASN A 256 -9.35 -23.00 26.57
N LEU A 257 -10.36 -22.64 25.77
CA LEU A 257 -11.77 -22.86 26.09
C LEU A 257 -12.24 -24.27 25.69
N LEU A 258 -11.47 -24.97 24.87
CA LEU A 258 -11.77 -26.34 24.43
C LEU A 258 -11.17 -27.34 25.43
N ASP A 259 -12.02 -28.19 26.01
CA ASP A 259 -11.59 -29.31 26.82
C ASP A 259 -11.23 -30.50 25.91
N ASP A 260 -9.96 -30.89 25.91
CA ASP A 260 -9.43 -32.01 25.14
C ASP A 260 -9.34 -33.33 25.95
N SER A 261 -9.95 -33.36 27.14
CA SER A 261 -10.00 -34.56 27.98
C SER A 261 -10.69 -35.72 27.24
N PRO A 262 -10.06 -36.91 27.17
CA PRO A 262 -10.65 -38.04 26.46
C PRO A 262 -11.88 -38.58 27.20
N ILE A 263 -12.90 -38.98 26.44
CA ILE A 263 -14.12 -39.63 26.97
C ILE A 263 -14.11 -41.14 26.72
N VAL A 264 -14.82 -41.88 27.57
CA VAL A 264 -15.03 -43.33 27.37
C VAL A 264 -16.07 -43.54 26.27
N PRO A 265 -15.91 -44.55 25.39
CA PRO A 265 -16.93 -44.86 24.39
C PRO A 265 -18.32 -45.06 25.00
N GLY A 266 -19.30 -44.26 24.53
CA GLY A 266 -20.68 -44.26 25.05
C GLY A 266 -20.99 -43.14 26.04
N GLU A 267 -19.98 -42.42 26.52
CA GLU A 267 -20.14 -41.17 27.25
C GLU A 267 -20.17 -39.98 26.29
N SER A 268 -20.69 -38.84 26.74
CA SER A 268 -20.66 -37.56 26.01
C SER A 268 -19.83 -36.55 26.78
N HIS A 269 -19.20 -35.61 26.07
CA HIS A 269 -18.56 -34.45 26.71
C HIS A 269 -19.57 -33.64 27.53
N ALA A 270 -19.05 -32.89 28.52
CA ALA A 270 -19.87 -31.94 29.25
C ALA A 270 -20.39 -30.83 28.31
N PRO A 271 -21.58 -30.25 28.58
CA PRO A 271 -22.07 -29.13 27.79
C PRO A 271 -21.09 -27.96 27.78
N PHE A 272 -20.93 -27.33 26.63
CA PHE A 272 -20.04 -26.19 26.48
C PHE A 272 -20.57 -24.98 27.28
N ALA A 273 -19.74 -24.43 28.18
CA ALA A 273 -20.13 -23.32 29.06
C ALA A 273 -19.36 -22.01 28.79
N HIS A 274 -18.46 -22.00 27.82
CA HIS A 274 -17.48 -20.92 27.64
C HIS A 274 -17.82 -19.91 26.54
N GLU A 275 -19.05 -19.92 25.99
CA GLU A 275 -19.47 -18.98 24.94
C GLU A 275 -19.22 -17.50 25.32
N HIS A 276 -19.55 -17.13 26.56
CA HIS A 276 -19.35 -15.75 27.03
C HIS A 276 -17.86 -15.40 27.12
N ALA A 277 -17.04 -16.31 27.65
CA ALA A 277 -15.60 -16.11 27.74
C ALA A 277 -14.96 -15.96 26.35
N GLY A 278 -15.44 -16.71 25.34
CA GLY A 278 -15.02 -16.55 23.96
C GLY A 278 -15.32 -15.16 23.39
N ARG A 279 -16.51 -14.62 23.68
CA ARG A 279 -16.86 -13.24 23.29
C ARG A 279 -16.01 -12.20 24.00
N ASP A 280 -15.71 -12.38 25.29
CA ASP A 280 -14.84 -11.48 26.04
C ASP A 280 -13.42 -11.44 25.43
N ILE A 281 -12.88 -12.58 25.00
CA ILE A 281 -11.57 -12.62 24.32
C ILE A 281 -11.59 -11.85 23.00
N LEU A 282 -12.68 -11.90 22.23
CA LEU A 282 -12.80 -11.11 21.01
C LEU A 282 -12.85 -9.61 21.30
N ASN A 283 -13.60 -9.21 22.33
CA ASN A 283 -13.68 -7.80 22.76
C ASN A 283 -12.30 -7.30 23.22
N ASP A 284 -11.57 -8.09 24.01
CA ASP A 284 -10.19 -7.79 24.42
C ASP A 284 -9.28 -7.57 23.20
N ALA A 285 -9.36 -8.46 22.20
CA ALA A 285 -8.58 -8.36 20.97
C ALA A 285 -8.91 -7.07 20.20
N GLU A 286 -10.20 -6.73 20.08
CA GLU A 286 -10.67 -5.53 19.40
C GLU A 286 -10.20 -4.26 20.10
N ASP A 287 -10.29 -4.22 21.43
CA ASP A 287 -9.87 -3.07 22.23
C ASP A 287 -8.35 -2.88 22.22
N GLU A 288 -7.58 -3.97 22.32
CA GLU A 288 -6.12 -3.90 22.18
C GLU A 288 -5.69 -3.47 20.77
N LEU A 289 -6.37 -3.93 19.71
CA LEU A 289 -6.12 -3.49 18.34
C LEU A 289 -6.41 -1.99 18.17
N ARG A 290 -7.51 -1.49 18.75
CA ARG A 290 -7.86 -0.06 18.74
C ARG A 290 -6.87 0.79 19.53
N ALA A 291 -6.40 0.28 20.66
CA ALA A 291 -5.44 0.96 21.52
C ALA A 291 -4.00 0.90 20.99
N TRP A 292 -3.74 0.04 19.99
CA TRP A 292 -2.42 -0.10 19.39
C TRP A 292 -1.94 1.24 18.84
N THR A 293 -0.71 1.58 19.20
CA THR A 293 0.00 2.78 18.76
C THR A 293 1.47 2.41 18.60
N PRO A 294 2.21 3.02 17.65
CA PRO A 294 3.62 2.76 17.44
C PRO A 294 4.46 3.40 18.56
N ARG A 295 4.42 2.84 19.78
CA ARG A 295 5.09 3.42 20.97
C ARG A 295 6.58 3.13 21.03
N ASN A 296 7.03 2.05 20.39
CA ASN A 296 8.40 1.55 20.49
C ASN A 296 9.19 1.71 19.17
N VAL A 297 8.68 2.52 18.23
CA VAL A 297 9.35 2.76 16.96
C VAL A 297 10.24 3.98 17.09
N GLU A 298 11.55 3.79 16.93
CA GLU A 298 12.51 4.90 16.91
C GLU A 298 12.23 5.83 15.73
N PRO A 299 11.97 7.13 15.94
CA PRO A 299 11.71 8.05 14.86
C PRO A 299 12.91 8.17 13.92
N VAL A 300 12.67 8.05 12.63
CA VAL A 300 13.70 8.24 11.60
C VAL A 300 13.97 9.74 11.41
N ALA A 301 15.03 10.26 12.05
CA ALA A 301 15.37 11.68 12.00
C ALA A 301 15.62 12.18 10.56
N SER A 302 14.96 13.24 10.11
CA SER A 302 15.13 13.75 8.74
C SER A 302 15.62 15.19 8.72
N ASN A 303 16.79 15.41 8.10
CA ASN A 303 17.30 16.76 7.81
C ASN A 303 16.77 17.31 6.48
N ALA A 304 15.77 16.65 5.89
CA ALA A 304 15.21 17.06 4.61
C ALA A 304 14.54 18.43 4.65
N ALA A 305 14.15 18.93 5.83
CA ALA A 305 13.68 20.30 6.02
C ALA A 305 14.74 21.36 5.63
N ASN A 306 16.02 21.00 5.59
CA ASN A 306 17.11 21.89 5.18
C ASN A 306 17.30 21.92 3.64
N LEU A 307 16.52 21.14 2.88
CA LEU A 307 16.52 21.20 1.42
C LEU A 307 15.63 22.35 0.96
N GLY A 308 16.23 23.35 0.32
CA GLY A 308 15.54 24.47 -0.32
C GLY A 308 14.92 24.08 -1.67
N ALA A 309 14.44 25.10 -2.39
CA ALA A 309 13.84 24.92 -3.71
C ALA A 309 14.76 24.13 -4.66
N GLY A 310 14.20 23.13 -5.34
CA GLY A 310 14.95 22.28 -6.26
C GLY A 310 15.94 21.33 -5.59
N ALA A 311 15.75 20.95 -4.31
CA ALA A 311 16.60 19.99 -3.60
C ALA A 311 18.08 20.38 -3.50
N MET A 312 18.36 21.68 -3.48
CA MET A 312 19.67 22.23 -3.11
C MET A 312 19.64 22.65 -1.64
N PRO A 313 20.78 22.66 -0.92
CA PRO A 313 20.80 23.17 0.45
C PRO A 313 20.22 24.59 0.48
N ALA A 314 19.29 24.85 1.39
CA ALA A 314 18.87 26.21 1.67
C ALA A 314 20.12 26.98 2.12
N ALA A 315 20.51 28.00 1.35
CA ALA A 315 21.67 28.83 1.69
C ALA A 315 21.53 29.27 3.16
N GLY A 316 22.53 28.96 3.99
CA GLY A 316 22.44 29.07 5.44
C GLY A 316 21.92 30.43 5.88
N LEU A 317 20.81 30.42 6.63
CA LEU A 317 20.41 31.56 7.45
C LEU A 317 21.42 31.69 8.59
N GLY A 318 22.53 32.36 8.30
CA GLY A 318 23.52 32.83 9.24
C GLY A 318 23.96 34.23 8.84
N GLY A 319 23.26 35.25 9.36
CA GLY A 319 23.77 36.61 9.54
C GLY A 319 23.84 37.54 8.31
N GLY A 320 22.81 38.37 8.13
CA GLY A 320 22.89 39.79 7.76
C GLY A 320 23.54 40.21 6.42
N ILE A 321 22.72 40.72 5.49
CA ILE A 321 22.71 42.11 4.96
C ILE A 321 21.89 42.15 3.65
N GLY A 322 20.96 43.11 3.56
CA GLY A 322 20.67 43.82 2.32
C GLY A 322 19.59 43.26 1.38
N SER A 323 18.38 43.81 1.54
CA SER A 323 17.31 43.97 0.55
C SER A 323 17.65 43.73 -0.94
N SER A 324 16.81 42.93 -1.61
CA SER A 324 16.29 43.28 -2.93
C SER A 324 14.95 42.57 -3.17
N GLU A 325 13.92 43.40 -3.16
CA GLU A 325 12.57 43.17 -3.62
C GLU A 325 12.57 42.88 -5.14
N TYR A 326 11.96 41.76 -5.58
CA TYR A 326 11.31 41.64 -6.88
C TYR A 326 10.31 40.48 -6.83
N GLY A 327 9.04 40.82 -7.07
CA GLY A 327 7.89 39.94 -6.90
C GLY A 327 7.68 38.89 -8.00
N GLY A 328 6.98 37.83 -7.60
CA GLY A 328 6.43 36.79 -8.46
C GLY A 328 5.41 35.99 -7.67
N GLU A 329 4.15 36.35 -7.84
CA GLU A 329 2.97 35.79 -7.18
C GLU A 329 2.80 34.30 -7.54
N VAL A 330 2.91 33.40 -6.54
CA VAL A 330 2.51 32.00 -6.68
C VAL A 330 1.63 31.61 -5.49
N GLN A 331 0.44 31.18 -5.86
CA GLN A 331 -0.70 30.71 -5.09
C GLN A 331 -0.35 29.98 -3.78
N GLN A 332 -0.84 30.57 -2.68
CA GLN A 332 -0.77 30.06 -1.31
C GLN A 332 -1.53 28.72 -1.20
N SER A 333 -0.81 27.64 -0.90
CA SER A 333 -1.41 26.40 -0.39
C SER A 333 -1.43 26.47 1.15
N PRO A 334 -2.44 25.87 1.82
CA PRO A 334 -2.68 26.13 3.23
C PRO A 334 -1.56 25.54 4.09
N GLU A 335 -1.15 26.30 5.11
CA GLU A 335 -0.20 25.89 6.13
C GLU A 335 -0.63 24.55 6.75
N VAL A 336 0.17 23.51 6.56
CA VAL A 336 0.08 22.28 7.33
C VAL A 336 1.17 22.35 8.38
N GLY A 337 0.75 22.38 9.65
CA GLY A 337 1.62 22.46 10.81
C GLY A 337 2.77 21.47 10.77
N ALA A 338 3.90 21.92 11.30
CA ALA A 338 5.11 21.14 11.45
C ALA A 338 4.86 19.83 12.25
N ASP A 339 5.70 18.84 11.94
CA ASP A 339 6.13 17.75 12.82
C ASP A 339 5.31 16.45 12.89
N VAL A 340 4.84 15.90 11.77
CA VAL A 340 4.60 14.43 11.70
C VAL A 340 5.01 13.86 10.33
N HIS A 341 6.01 12.99 10.32
CA HIS A 341 6.44 12.26 9.12
C HIS A 341 5.29 11.38 8.60
N PRO A 342 5.09 11.22 7.27
CA PRO A 342 3.92 10.52 6.70
C PRO A 342 3.66 9.12 7.27
N ALA A 343 4.73 8.42 7.68
CA ALA A 343 4.65 7.09 8.30
C ALA A 343 3.88 7.06 9.65
N TYR A 344 3.74 8.21 10.32
CA TYR A 344 3.13 8.30 11.66
C TYR A 344 1.83 9.11 11.68
N ARG A 345 1.30 9.49 10.50
CA ARG A 345 0.01 10.18 10.42
C ARG A 345 -1.11 9.17 10.64
N GLY A 346 -1.64 9.10 11.86
CA GLY A 346 -2.79 8.27 12.19
C GLY A 346 -3.95 8.45 11.20
N LYS A 347 -4.47 7.35 10.67
CA LYS A 347 -5.64 7.31 9.78
C LYS A 347 -6.91 7.74 10.55
N VAL A 348 -7.13 9.06 10.65
CA VAL A 348 -8.48 9.59 10.83
C VAL A 348 -8.97 10.04 9.45
N ARG A 349 -9.49 9.08 8.69
CA ARG A 349 -10.39 9.38 7.56
C ARG A 349 -11.59 8.44 7.61
N SER A 350 -12.72 9.09 7.90
CA SER A 350 -14.06 8.55 8.01
C SER A 350 -14.48 7.76 6.77
N ALA A 351 -15.11 6.63 7.03
CA ALA A 351 -16.06 6.00 6.14
C ALA A 351 -17.26 6.94 5.93
N SER A 352 -17.37 7.58 4.76
CA SER A 352 -18.62 8.01 4.13
C SER A 352 -18.32 8.79 2.85
N GLY A 353 -18.79 8.31 1.69
CA GLY A 353 -18.78 9.09 0.45
C GLY A 353 -18.46 8.28 -0.80
N SER A 354 -19.33 7.32 -1.12
CA SER A 354 -19.36 6.61 -2.40
C SER A 354 -19.47 7.60 -3.57
N SER A 355 -18.55 7.47 -4.53
CA SER A 355 -18.57 8.18 -5.80
C SER A 355 -19.65 7.59 -6.73
N SER A 356 -20.87 8.10 -6.63
CA SER A 356 -21.88 8.02 -7.68
C SER A 356 -21.77 9.25 -8.57
N SER A 357 -20.80 9.26 -9.48
CA SER A 357 -20.67 10.34 -10.47
C SER A 357 -20.07 9.89 -11.82
N ASP A 358 -20.10 8.58 -12.11
CA ASP A 358 -19.67 8.04 -13.41
C ASP A 358 -20.75 7.21 -14.15
N ARG A 359 -21.96 7.11 -13.59
CA ARG A 359 -23.09 6.44 -14.26
C ARG A 359 -24.05 7.37 -15.00
N GLU A 360 -24.14 8.65 -14.65
CA GLU A 360 -25.03 9.60 -15.32
C GLU A 360 -24.44 10.27 -16.57
N ARG A 361 -23.15 10.05 -16.87
CA ARG A 361 -22.49 10.64 -18.05
C ARG A 361 -22.61 9.77 -19.31
N ARG A 362 -22.94 8.48 -19.18
CA ARG A 362 -23.06 7.55 -20.32
C ARG A 362 -24.46 7.43 -20.91
N GLU A 363 -25.48 8.00 -20.30
CA GLU A 363 -26.86 8.04 -20.83
C GLU A 363 -27.24 9.38 -21.50
N ARG A 364 -26.34 10.36 -21.52
CA ARG A 364 -26.58 11.67 -22.16
C ARG A 364 -25.92 11.87 -23.53
N GLU A 365 -25.16 10.90 -24.02
CA GLU A 365 -24.49 10.98 -25.35
C GLU A 365 -25.26 10.28 -26.48
N SER A 366 -26.43 9.70 -26.22
CA SER A 366 -27.32 9.10 -27.24
C SER A 366 -28.53 9.97 -27.62
N ALA A 367 -28.63 11.20 -27.09
CA ALA A 367 -29.73 12.11 -27.35
C ALA A 367 -29.23 13.51 -27.75
N ALA A 368 -28.61 13.63 -28.91
CA ALA A 368 -28.34 14.92 -29.54
C ALA A 368 -28.45 14.79 -31.06
N GLY A 369 -29.65 15.03 -31.59
CA GLY A 369 -29.86 15.26 -33.02
C GLY A 369 -29.30 16.63 -33.45
N PRO A 370 -28.92 16.79 -34.73
CA PRO A 370 -28.24 18.00 -35.21
C PRO A 370 -29.22 19.19 -35.37
N PRO A 371 -28.77 20.44 -35.11
CA PRO A 371 -29.59 21.62 -35.33
C PRO A 371 -29.35 22.24 -36.73
N TYR A 372 -30.42 22.81 -37.30
CA TYR A 372 -30.53 23.92 -38.29
C TYR A 372 -31.56 23.68 -39.41
N PRO A 373 -32.20 24.74 -39.97
CA PRO A 373 -33.64 24.90 -39.88
C PRO A 373 -34.40 24.74 -41.21
N VAL A 374 -35.71 24.70 -41.01
CA VAL A 374 -36.86 24.59 -41.92
C VAL A 374 -36.79 25.50 -43.15
N SER A 375 -37.11 24.92 -44.31
CA SER A 375 -37.64 25.63 -45.48
C SER A 375 -38.96 24.98 -45.91
N GLU A 376 -40.01 25.79 -45.94
CA GLU A 376 -41.35 25.45 -46.41
C GLU A 376 -41.36 25.02 -47.89
N ALA A 377 -42.08 23.94 -48.19
CA ALA A 377 -42.75 23.72 -49.48
C ALA A 377 -43.91 22.75 -49.24
N GLY A 378 -45.13 23.23 -49.49
CA GLY A 378 -46.35 22.49 -49.24
C GLY A 378 -46.77 21.51 -50.34
N SER A 379 -48.00 21.03 -50.14
CA SER A 379 -48.91 20.43 -51.11
C SER A 379 -49.01 18.90 -51.15
N SER A 380 -50.09 18.43 -50.51
CA SER A 380 -51.23 17.74 -51.16
C SER A 380 -51.23 16.22 -51.38
N ALA A 381 -52.45 15.68 -51.15
CA ALA A 381 -53.09 14.45 -51.63
C ALA A 381 -52.79 13.15 -50.86
N VAL A 382 -53.73 12.53 -50.11
CA VAL A 382 -55.05 11.90 -50.45
C VAL A 382 -54.91 10.44 -50.93
N ALA A 383 -55.71 9.57 -50.28
CA ALA A 383 -56.09 8.18 -50.62
C ALA A 383 -55.01 7.10 -50.42
N ALA A 384 -55.29 5.93 -49.85
CA ALA A 384 -56.56 5.21 -49.62
C ALA A 384 -56.53 4.40 -48.32
#